data_AF-A0A8C9MAX5-F1
#
_entry.id   AF-A0A8C9MAX5-F1
#
_cell.length_a   1.000
_cell.length_b   1.000
_cell.length_c   1.000
_cell.angle_alpha   90.00
_cell.angle_beta   90.00
_cell.angle_gamma   90.00
#
_symmetry.space_group_name_H-M   'P 1'
#
loop_
_entity.id
_entity.type
_entity.pdbx_description
1 polymer ?
#
loop_
_entity_poly.entity_id
_entity_poly.type
_entity_poly.pdbx_seq_one_letter_code
_entity_poly.pdbx_strand_id
1 'polypeptide(L)'
;MESGTEVVAMDCEMVGLGPQGESGLARCSLVDLHGTVLYDKFIRPEGEITDYRTLISGITPWHMQEATPFAVARLEAPVHPSPVAAQV
;
A
#
# COMPACT_ATOMS: atom_id res chain seq x y z
N MET A 1 24.36 -9.33 -17.42
CA MET A 1 23.63 -10.18 -16.46
C MET A 1 24.20 -9.90 -15.08
N GLU A 2 23.59 -8.97 -14.36
CA GLU A 2 23.60 -8.99 -12.90
C GLU A 2 22.13 -8.95 -12.50
N SER A 3 21.52 -10.11 -12.28
CA SER A 3 20.25 -10.16 -11.56
C SER A 3 20.58 -10.02 -10.08
N GLY A 4 20.96 -8.80 -9.69
CA GLY A 4 21.04 -8.42 -8.29
C GLY A 4 19.66 -8.63 -7.67
N THR A 5 19.61 -9.17 -6.46
CA THR A 5 18.36 -9.27 -5.70
C THR A 5 17.70 -7.89 -5.65
N GLU A 6 16.55 -7.72 -6.31
CA GLU A 6 15.74 -6.53 -6.17
C GLU A 6 15.15 -6.53 -4.75
N VAL A 7 15.73 -5.71 -3.86
CA VAL A 7 15.26 -5.56 -2.49
C VAL A 7 14.25 -4.43 -2.45
N VAL A 8 13.09 -4.71 -1.85
CA VAL A 8 12.02 -3.74 -1.62
C VAL A 8 11.70 -3.74 -0.13
N ALA A 9 11.58 -2.56 0.47
CA ALA A 9 11.03 -2.41 1.81
C ALA A 9 9.52 -2.13 1.72
N MET A 10 8.76 -2.70 2.65
CA MET A 10 7.31 -2.58 2.72
C MET A 10 6.89 -2.14 4.11
N ASP A 11 5.95 -1.21 4.16
CA ASP A 11 5.24 -0.85 5.37
C ASP A 11 3.75 -0.66 5.08
N CYS A 12 2.92 -0.97 6.05
CA CYS A 12 1.47 -1.04 5.89
C CYS A 12 0.78 -0.40 7.08
N GLU A 13 -0.29 0.36 6.80
CA GLU A 13 -1.17 0.89 7.83
C GLU A 13 -2.48 0.12 7.87
N MET A 14 -2.96 -0.15 9.08
CA MET A 14 -4.18 -0.91 9.31
C MET A 14 -5.26 -0.14 10.07
N VAL A 15 -6.50 -0.50 9.77
CA VAL A 15 -7.71 -0.07 10.49
C VAL A 15 -8.34 -1.26 11.22
N GLY A 16 -9.23 -1.01 12.16
CA GLY A 16 -10.05 -2.03 12.81
C GLY A 16 -11.31 -2.36 12.00
N LEU A 17 -11.56 -3.64 11.79
CA LEU A 17 -12.71 -4.17 11.09
C LEU A 17 -13.64 -4.93 12.03
N GLY A 18 -14.95 -4.74 11.82
CA GLY A 18 -16.00 -5.47 12.51
C GLY A 18 -15.99 -5.28 14.04
N PRO A 19 -16.82 -6.06 14.76
CA PRO A 19 -17.00 -5.90 16.21
C PRO A 19 -15.80 -6.35 17.04
N GLN A 20 -14.93 -7.20 16.49
CA GLN A 20 -13.73 -7.71 17.16
C GLN A 20 -12.49 -6.84 16.89
N GLY A 21 -12.60 -5.83 16.03
CA GLY A 21 -11.49 -4.93 15.71
C GLY A 21 -10.32 -5.63 15.03
N GLU A 22 -10.61 -6.60 14.15
CA GLU A 22 -9.58 -7.29 13.37
C GLU A 22 -8.82 -6.29 12.49
N SER A 23 -7.52 -6.48 12.29
CA SER A 23 -6.72 -5.54 11.49
C SER A 23 -6.97 -5.73 10.00
N GLY A 24 -7.47 -4.68 9.33
CA GLY A 24 -7.63 -4.60 7.88
C GLY A 24 -6.63 -3.64 7.23
N LEU A 25 -6.03 -4.03 6.10
CA LEU A 25 -5.08 -3.20 5.36
C LEU A 25 -5.76 -1.94 4.79
N ALA A 26 -5.20 -0.77 5.10
CA ALA A 26 -5.75 0.52 4.68
C ALA A 26 -4.77 1.41 3.90
N ARG A 27 -3.46 1.14 3.98
CA ARG A 27 -2.43 1.72 3.11
C ARG A 27 -1.26 0.75 2.99
N CYS A 28 -0.61 0.73 1.84
CA CYS A 28 0.65 0.01 1.64
C CYS A 28 1.63 0.94 0.92
N SER A 29 2.86 0.97 1.41
CA SER A 29 3.98 1.73 0.86
C SER A 29 5.13 0.77 0.56
N LEU A 30 5.67 0.84 -0.66
CA LEU A 30 6.84 0.10 -1.11
C LEU A 30 7.92 1.06 -1.57
N VAL A 31 9.16 0.81 -1.16
CA VAL A 31 10.33 1.58 -1.60
C VAL A 31 11.48 0.67 -2.03
N ASP A 32 12.30 1.13 -2.97
CA ASP A 32 13.57 0.48 -3.32
C ASP A 32 14.67 0.77 -2.27
N LEU A 33 15.88 0.23 -2.49
CA LEU A 33 17.05 0.46 -1.62
C LEU A 33 17.50 1.92 -1.53
N HIS A 34 17.13 2.76 -2.49
CA HIS A 34 17.43 4.19 -2.50
C HIS A 34 16.32 5.03 -1.86
N GLY A 35 15.24 4.38 -1.40
CA GLY A 35 14.06 5.05 -0.86
C GLY A 35 13.12 5.61 -1.93
N THR A 36 13.30 5.24 -3.20
CA THR A 36 12.36 5.62 -4.26
C THR A 36 11.03 4.93 -4.01
N VAL A 37 9.93 5.69 -4.00
CA VAL A 37 8.58 5.15 -3.84
C VAL A 37 8.18 4.39 -5.11
N LEU A 38 7.98 3.09 -4.96
CA LEU A 38 7.53 2.19 -6.02
C LEU A 38 6.01 2.01 -6.02
N TYR A 39 5.40 2.15 -4.84
CA TYR A 39 3.97 2.01 -4.61
C TYR A 39 3.59 2.75 -3.34
N ASP A 40 2.54 3.58 -3.38
CA ASP A 40 1.96 4.21 -2.19
C ASP A 40 0.48 4.46 -2.47
N LYS A 41 -0.38 3.64 -1.88
CA LYS A 41 -1.83 3.73 -2.11
C LYS A 41 -2.63 3.50 -0.84
N PHE A 42 -3.72 4.24 -0.72
CA PHE A 42 -4.82 3.87 0.16
C PHE A 42 -5.59 2.69 -0.40
N ILE A 43 -5.92 1.75 0.48
CA ILE A 43 -6.55 0.48 0.14
C ILE A 43 -7.86 0.39 0.93
N ARG A 44 -8.96 0.03 0.25
CA ARG A 44 -10.24 -0.24 0.89
C ARG A 44 -10.24 -1.70 1.35
N PRO A 45 -10.15 -1.98 2.67
CA PRO A 45 -10.15 -3.36 3.17
C PRO A 45 -11.47 -4.07 2.88
N GLU A 46 -11.45 -5.41 2.89
CA GLU A 46 -12.66 -6.23 2.85
C GLU A 46 -13.29 -6.27 4.24
N GLY A 47 -14.44 -5.61 4.41
CA GLY A 47 -15.18 -5.56 5.68
C GLY A 47 -15.65 -4.17 6.07
N GLU A 48 -16.44 -4.09 7.14
CA GLU A 48 -16.86 -2.80 7.72
C GLU A 48 -15.75 -2.25 8.60
N ILE A 49 -15.27 -1.05 8.28
CA ILE A 49 -14.33 -0.31 9.14
C ILE A 49 -15.09 0.24 10.34
N THR A 50 -14.73 -0.24 11.54
CA THR A 50 -15.32 0.18 12.81
C THR A 50 -14.43 1.11 13.61
N ASP A 51 -13.12 1.09 13.35
CA ASP A 51 -12.15 2.00 13.95
C ASP A 51 -11.05 2.35 12.93
N TYR A 52 -10.90 3.62 12.58
CA TYR A 52 -9.87 4.07 11.66
C TYR A 52 -8.46 4.07 12.27
N ARG A 53 -8.34 4.01 13.60
CA ARG A 53 -7.05 4.07 14.31
C ARG A 53 -6.20 5.29 13.92
N THR A 54 -6.85 6.40 13.55
CA THR A 54 -6.25 7.57 12.88
C THR A 54 -5.03 8.13 13.61
N LEU A 55 -5.02 8.07 14.94
CA LEU A 55 -3.89 8.55 15.75
C LEU A 55 -2.58 7.80 15.45
N ILE A 56 -2.68 6.54 15.03
CA ILE A 56 -1.54 5.68 14.71
C ILE A 56 -1.41 5.55 13.19
N SER A 57 -2.51 5.21 12.52
CA SER A 57 -2.51 4.86 11.09
C SER A 57 -2.51 6.06 10.14
N GLY A 58 -2.90 7.24 10.64
CA GLY A 58 -3.18 8.41 9.81
C GLY A 58 -4.38 8.26 8.86
N ILE A 59 -5.10 7.13 8.88
CA ILE A 59 -6.23 6.88 7.96
C ILE A 59 -7.47 7.64 8.44
N THR A 60 -8.16 8.28 7.50
CA THR A 60 -9.46 8.93 7.74
C THR A 60 -10.53 8.36 6.80
N PRO A 61 -11.83 8.60 7.06
CA PRO A 61 -12.89 8.21 6.13
C PRO A 61 -12.73 8.77 4.72
N TRP A 62 -12.13 9.96 4.58
CA TRP A 62 -11.90 10.58 3.29
C TRP A 62 -10.95 9.76 2.41
N HIS A 63 -9.91 9.17 3.00
CA HIS A 63 -8.96 8.32 2.28
C HIS A 63 -9.64 7.10 1.64
N MET A 64 -10.79 6.67 2.15
CA MET A 64 -11.50 5.48 1.66
C MET A 64 -12.46 5.73 0.49
N GLN A 65 -12.71 6.99 0.12
CA GLN A 65 -13.67 7.32 -0.94
C GLN A 65 -13.19 6.87 -2.33
N GLU A 66 -11.89 6.98 -2.56
CA GLU A 66 -11.22 6.60 -3.83
C GLU A 66 -10.13 5.54 -3.61
N ALA A 67 -10.15 4.86 -2.45
CA ALA A 67 -9.17 3.84 -2.13
C ALA A 67 -9.29 2.63 -3.08
N THR A 68 -8.13 2.06 -3.43
CA THR A 68 -8.09 0.88 -4.30
C THR A 68 -8.71 -0.32 -3.57
N PRO A 69 -9.64 -1.08 -4.18
CA PRO A 69 -10.19 -2.28 -3.55
C PRO A 69 -9.08 -3.27 -3.18
N PHE A 70 -9.16 -3.88 -2.00
CA PHE A 70 -8.13 -4.81 -1.49
C PHE A 70 -7.74 -5.90 -2.50
N ALA A 71 -8.72 -6.55 -3.14
CA ALA A 71 -8.47 -7.58 -4.13
C ALA A 71 -7.64 -7.09 -5.34
N VAL A 72 -7.81 -5.83 -5.73
CA VAL A 72 -7.02 -5.19 -6.80
C VAL A 72 -5.61 -4.90 -6.28
N ALA A 73 -5.49 -4.18 -5.16
CA ALA A 73 -4.21 -3.78 -4.59
C ALA A 73 -3.29 -4.99 -4.30
N ARG A 74 -3.85 -6.13 -3.87
CA ARG A 74 -3.09 -7.36 -3.59
C ARG A 74 -2.42 -7.96 -4.84
N LEU A 75 -2.97 -7.70 -6.02
CA LEU A 75 -2.48 -8.26 -7.29
C LEU A 75 -1.59 -7.28 -8.06
N GLU A 76 -1.54 -6.01 -7.65
CA GLU A 76 -0.71 -5.01 -8.32
C GLU A 76 0.77 -5.30 -8.08
N ALA A 77 1.55 -5.33 -9.16
CA ALA A 77 3.00 -5.33 -9.08
C ALA A 77 3.49 -3.87 -9.01
N PRO A 78 4.49 -3.54 -8.17
CA PRO A 78 5.13 -2.24 -8.21
C PRO A 78 5.63 -1.96 -9.63
N VAL A 79 5.21 -0.83 -10.22
CA VAL A 79 5.63 -0.44 -11.55
C VAL A 79 7.06 0.07 -11.43
N HIS A 80 8.04 -0.75 -11.83
CA HIS A 80 9.40 -0.26 -12.01
C HIS A 80 9.48 0.48 -13.35
N PRO A 81 9.61 1.81 -13.40
CA PRO A 81 10.02 2.46 -14.64
C PRO A 81 11.45 2.00 -14.91
N SER A 82 11.64 1.06 -15.85
CA SER A 82 12.99 0.75 -16.34
C SER A 82 13.64 2.05 -16.81
N PRO A 83 14.83 2.43 -16.29
CA PRO A 83 15.54 3.62 -16.76
C PRO A 83 15.98 3.52 -18.23
N VAL A 84 15.77 2.38 -18.89
CA VAL A 84 16.16 2.15 -20.29
C VAL A 84 15.19 2.76 -21.32
N ALA A 85 14.05 3.32 -20.89
CA ALA A 85 13.11 3.98 -21.82
C ALA A 85 13.35 5.50 -21.99
N ALA A 86 14.33 6.09 -21.30
CA ALA A 86 14.58 7.55 -21.30
C ALA A 86 15.86 7.98 -22.05
N GLN A 87 16.51 7.09 -22.80
CA GLN A 87 17.63 7.43 -23.68
C GLN A 87 17.26 7.09 -25.13
N VAL A 88 16.57 8.04 -25.76
CA VAL A 88 16.53 8.25 -27.21
C VAL A 88 17.85 8.85 -27.69
#